data_AF-A0A7C5X4W7-F1
#
_entry.id   AF-A0A7C5X4W7-F1
#
_cell.length_a   1.000
_cell.length_b   1.000
_cell.length_c   1.000
_cell.angle_alpha   90.00
_cell.angle_beta   90.00
_cell.angle_gamma   90.00
#
_symmetry.space_group_name_H-M   'P 1'
#
loop_
_entity.id
_entity.type
_entity.pdbx_description
1 polymer ?
#
loop_
_entity_poly.entity_id
_entity_poly.type
_entity_poly.pdbx_seq_one_letter_code
_entity_poly.pdbx_strand_id
1 'polypeptide(L)'
;MREVRRVFLGDSLTSNLLAEEGDLVADFWEGGSDLYGWSLGSYCVDRVPIFLRERCCLGTLRWDLVEVDVSVSVEGLESAAAEKLGDLSTTVVGLGGRLYIPAKPACSYFRRLRSDSRAQRLYSPIVRVDLELKEVTTYHAKIRFSELVNTLPLHYFLLKSGLESLAEGLGYSSAHVLTLVAESPLRSFSKLFVGHRGYLTGCVISYGEEPLGRLLYAITPLSKGVLKEDLAAKVVGELKRLKVVSGPVRLLRSFYVKYFRFHGDPRRALEELRKYGVLSVGRYGSWSELDLCTICEAP
;
A
#
# COMPACT_ATOMS: atom_id res chain seq x y z
N MET A 1 -3.62 5.24 -32.63
CA MET A 1 -3.82 6.25 -31.57
C MET A 1 -5.18 5.99 -30.96
N ARG A 2 -5.28 5.87 -29.64
CA ARG A 2 -6.55 5.60 -28.94
C ARG A 2 -7.03 6.88 -28.27
N GLU A 3 -8.30 7.23 -28.43
CA GLU A 3 -8.89 8.39 -27.76
C GLU A 3 -9.84 7.90 -26.67
N VAL A 4 -9.74 8.49 -25.49
CA VAL A 4 -10.57 8.15 -24.33
C VAL A 4 -10.99 9.45 -23.64
N ARG A 5 -12.20 9.50 -23.09
CA ARG A 5 -12.65 10.68 -22.34
C ARG A 5 -11.75 10.92 -21.10
N ARG A 6 -11.70 9.94 -20.20
CA ARG A 6 -10.98 10.02 -18.93
C ARG A 6 -9.99 8.87 -18.80
N VAL A 7 -8.79 9.20 -18.34
CA VAL A 7 -7.74 8.22 -18.03
C VAL A 7 -7.41 8.29 -16.55
N PHE A 8 -7.48 7.16 -15.86
CA PHE A 8 -6.92 6.96 -14.53
C PHE A 8 -5.54 6.34 -14.69
N LEU A 9 -4.52 7.00 -14.14
CA LEU A 9 -3.18 6.44 -14.05
C LEU A 9 -3.03 5.76 -12.70
N GLY A 10 -2.86 4.44 -12.72
CA GLY A 10 -2.78 3.56 -11.56
C GLY A 10 -4.06 2.76 -11.34
N ASP A 11 -3.93 1.43 -11.19
CA ASP A 11 -5.01 0.53 -10.79
C ASP A 11 -5.09 0.50 -9.26
N SER A 12 -5.67 1.56 -8.71
CA SER A 12 -5.72 1.88 -7.28
C SER A 12 -7.14 1.74 -6.70
N LEU A 13 -7.29 1.91 -5.38
CA LEU A 13 -8.63 1.91 -4.76
C LEU A 13 -9.50 3.02 -5.36
N THR A 14 -8.95 4.23 -5.45
CA THR A 14 -9.63 5.39 -6.02
C THR A 14 -10.05 5.13 -7.46
N SER A 15 -9.17 4.61 -8.31
CA SER A 15 -9.51 4.29 -9.70
C SER A 15 -10.63 3.27 -9.80
N ASN A 16 -10.61 2.24 -8.94
CA ASN A 16 -11.65 1.21 -8.97
C ASN A 16 -12.99 1.67 -8.36
N LEU A 17 -12.99 2.70 -7.51
CA LEU A 17 -14.21 3.32 -6.97
C LEU A 17 -14.84 4.31 -7.96
N LEU A 18 -14.03 5.08 -8.68
CA LEU A 18 -14.49 6.23 -9.48
C LEU A 18 -14.58 5.96 -10.98
N ALA A 19 -13.87 4.96 -11.51
CA ALA A 19 -13.86 4.70 -12.94
C ALA A 19 -15.16 4.04 -13.41
N GLU A 20 -15.74 4.60 -14.46
CA GLU A 20 -17.01 4.16 -15.05
C GLU A 20 -16.79 3.40 -16.37
N GLU A 21 -17.89 2.91 -16.95
CA GLU A 21 -17.86 2.28 -18.27
C GLU A 21 -17.42 3.30 -19.33
N GLY A 22 -16.41 2.96 -20.12
CA GLY A 22 -15.80 3.85 -21.11
C GLY A 22 -14.51 4.55 -20.66
N ASP A 23 -14.23 4.56 -19.36
CA ASP A 23 -12.96 5.06 -18.83
C ASP A 23 -11.81 4.06 -19.09
N LEU A 24 -10.58 4.57 -19.08
CA LEU A 24 -9.37 3.76 -19.14
C LEU A 24 -8.57 3.87 -17.84
N VAL A 25 -8.36 2.74 -17.16
CA VAL A 25 -7.38 2.59 -16.10
C VAL A 25 -6.08 2.07 -16.70
N ALA A 26 -5.02 2.86 -16.67
CA ALA A 26 -3.70 2.50 -17.19
C ALA A 26 -2.69 2.39 -16.05
N ASP A 27 -1.98 1.27 -15.98
CA ASP A 27 -0.95 1.01 -14.98
C ASP A 27 0.24 0.28 -15.61
N PHE A 28 1.36 0.15 -14.91
CA PHE A 28 2.55 -0.52 -15.43
C PHE A 28 2.36 -2.03 -15.57
N TRP A 29 1.75 -2.66 -14.56
CA TRP A 29 1.49 -4.08 -14.49
C TRP A 29 0.27 -4.36 -13.61
N GLU A 30 -0.38 -5.49 -13.83
CA GLU A 30 -1.51 -5.91 -13.03
C GLU A 30 -1.07 -6.23 -11.59
N GLY A 31 -1.74 -5.60 -10.62
CA GLY A 31 -1.45 -5.79 -9.21
C GLY A 31 -0.28 -4.98 -8.67
N GLY A 32 -0.04 -3.78 -9.21
CA GLY A 32 0.86 -2.79 -8.62
C GLY A 32 0.41 -2.30 -7.23
N SER A 33 -0.90 -2.22 -7.00
CA SER A 33 -1.49 -1.81 -5.71
C SER A 33 -1.11 -2.72 -4.54
N ASP A 34 -0.82 -2.14 -3.38
CA ASP A 34 -0.60 -2.89 -2.13
C ASP A 34 -1.85 -3.67 -1.71
N LEU A 35 -3.03 -3.17 -2.07
CA LEU A 35 -4.32 -3.82 -1.85
C LEU A 35 -4.56 -4.99 -2.82
N TYR A 36 -3.71 -5.22 -3.83
CA TYR A 36 -3.92 -6.35 -4.74
C TYR A 36 -3.64 -7.72 -4.10
N GLY A 37 -2.87 -7.73 -3.00
CA GLY A 37 -2.50 -8.97 -2.32
C GLY A 37 -1.71 -9.93 -3.20
N TRP A 38 -1.81 -11.21 -2.87
CA TRP A 38 -1.29 -12.34 -3.63
C TRP A 38 -2.15 -13.58 -3.37
N SER A 39 -2.06 -14.59 -4.24
CA SER A 39 -2.91 -15.78 -4.14
C SER A 39 -2.15 -16.95 -3.52
N LEU A 40 -2.75 -17.59 -2.52
CA LEU A 40 -2.37 -18.89 -1.98
C LEU A 40 -3.49 -19.89 -2.27
N GLY A 41 -3.36 -20.63 -3.38
CA GLY A 41 -4.49 -21.40 -3.90
C GLY A 41 -5.66 -20.48 -4.26
N SER A 42 -6.85 -20.77 -3.74
CA SER A 42 -8.04 -19.92 -3.86
C SER A 42 -8.10 -18.78 -2.84
N TYR A 43 -7.19 -18.76 -1.85
CA TYR A 43 -7.18 -17.75 -0.79
C TYR A 43 -6.38 -16.52 -1.21
N CYS A 44 -6.85 -15.32 -0.85
CA CYS A 44 -6.12 -14.08 -1.07
C CYS A 44 -5.41 -13.68 0.22
N VAL A 45 -4.14 -13.29 0.16
CA VAL A 45 -3.39 -12.80 1.32
C VAL A 45 -2.94 -11.38 1.05
N ASP A 46 -3.16 -10.48 2.00
CA ASP A 46 -2.73 -9.09 1.87
C ASP A 46 -1.20 -8.99 1.86
N ARG A 47 -0.64 -8.05 1.09
CA ARG A 47 0.83 -7.80 1.07
C ARG A 47 1.28 -7.05 2.32
N VAL A 48 0.41 -6.18 2.81
CA VAL A 48 0.58 -5.38 4.01
C VAL A 48 -0.71 -5.51 4.82
N PRO A 49 -0.64 -5.53 6.16
CA PRO A 49 -1.84 -5.63 6.97
C PRO A 49 -2.67 -4.34 6.83
N ILE A 50 -3.98 -4.50 6.63
CA ILE A 50 -4.95 -3.41 6.48
C ILE A 50 -5.93 -3.44 7.66
N PHE A 51 -6.13 -2.30 8.29
CA PHE A 51 -7.08 -2.09 9.39
C PHE A 51 -7.59 -0.66 9.34
N LEU A 52 -8.71 -0.42 10.00
CA LEU A 52 -9.40 0.87 10.04
C LEU A 52 -9.59 1.29 11.50
N ARG A 53 -9.53 2.60 11.76
CA ARG A 53 -9.84 3.17 13.08
C ARG A 53 -11.35 3.31 13.29
N GLU A 54 -12.10 3.48 12.21
CA GLU A 54 -13.53 3.79 12.23
C GLU A 54 -14.28 2.95 11.20
N ARG A 55 -15.61 2.84 11.38
CA ARG A 55 -16.52 2.16 10.46
C ARG A 55 -17.02 3.06 9.32
N CYS A 56 -16.59 4.33 9.25
CA CYS A 56 -17.23 5.37 8.44
C CYS A 56 -17.21 5.11 6.92
N CYS A 57 -16.28 4.30 6.41
CA CYS A 57 -16.22 3.95 4.98
C CYS A 57 -16.99 2.68 4.55
N LEU A 58 -17.83 2.10 5.43
CA LEU A 58 -18.60 0.88 5.14
C LEU A 58 -19.54 1.00 3.94
N GLY A 59 -20.19 2.15 3.73
CA GLY A 59 -21.15 2.35 2.64
C GLY A 59 -20.50 2.28 1.26
N THR A 60 -19.33 2.90 1.11
CA THR A 60 -18.58 2.97 -0.15
C THR A 60 -17.81 1.67 -0.41
N LEU A 61 -17.10 1.14 0.59
CA LEU A 61 -16.27 -0.05 0.43
C LEU A 61 -17.08 -1.34 0.39
N ARG A 62 -18.23 -1.39 1.07
CA ARG A 62 -19.04 -2.62 1.25
C ARG A 62 -18.21 -3.79 1.80
N TRP A 63 -17.25 -3.48 2.66
CA TRP A 63 -16.44 -4.48 3.35
C TRP A 63 -17.16 -4.91 4.60
N ASP A 64 -17.22 -6.21 4.86
CA ASP A 64 -17.64 -6.69 6.16
C ASP A 64 -16.47 -6.44 7.12
N LEU A 65 -16.72 -5.76 8.23
CA LEU A 65 -15.69 -5.41 9.21
C LEU A 65 -15.92 -6.15 10.52
N VAL A 66 -14.83 -6.60 11.12
CA VAL A 66 -14.79 -7.22 12.45
C VAL A 66 -14.04 -6.28 13.38
N GLU A 67 -14.65 -5.99 14.52
CA GLU A 67 -13.99 -5.25 15.60
C GLU A 67 -13.01 -6.18 16.32
N VAL A 68 -11.78 -5.73 16.51
CA VAL A 68 -10.74 -6.47 17.20
C VAL A 68 -10.07 -5.62 18.26
N ASP A 69 -9.85 -6.22 19.42
CA ASP A 69 -9.00 -5.64 20.46
C ASP A 69 -7.54 -5.93 20.12
N VAL A 70 -6.73 -4.87 20.04
CA VAL A 70 -5.31 -4.97 19.68
C VAL A 70 -4.44 -4.99 20.92
N SER A 71 -3.77 -6.12 21.15
CA SER A 71 -2.69 -6.20 22.13
C SER A 71 -1.42 -5.55 21.56
N VAL A 72 -0.96 -4.46 22.17
CA VAL A 72 0.29 -3.79 21.78
C VAL A 72 1.38 -4.08 22.80
N SER A 73 2.58 -4.36 22.32
CA SER A 73 3.76 -4.62 23.14
C SER A 73 5.01 -4.02 22.48
N VAL A 74 6.03 -3.77 23.30
CA VAL A 74 7.34 -3.29 22.85
C VAL A 74 8.40 -4.24 23.42
N GLU A 75 9.28 -4.74 22.56
CA GLU A 75 10.47 -5.50 22.96
C GLU A 75 11.72 -4.64 22.72
N GLY A 76 12.43 -4.30 23.80
CA GLY A 76 13.56 -3.37 23.78
C GLY A 76 13.15 -1.92 24.11
N LEU A 77 13.86 -0.94 23.55
CA LEU A 77 13.63 0.49 23.84
C LEU A 77 12.57 1.09 22.91
N GLU A 78 11.55 1.72 23.46
CA GLU A 78 10.49 2.40 22.70
C GLU A 78 11.05 3.48 21.77
N SER A 79 12.00 4.29 22.24
CA SER A 79 12.66 5.32 21.43
C SER A 79 13.39 4.74 20.22
N ALA A 80 14.01 3.56 20.36
CA ALA A 80 14.67 2.89 19.25
C ALA A 80 13.67 2.26 18.27
N ALA A 81 12.49 1.86 18.73
CA ALA A 81 11.40 1.43 17.83
C ALA A 81 10.85 2.62 17.03
N ALA A 82 10.66 3.76 17.68
CA ALA A 82 10.23 5.01 17.05
C ALA A 82 11.27 5.52 16.03
N GLU A 83 12.56 5.39 16.31
CA GLU A 83 13.62 5.77 15.37
C GLU A 83 13.55 4.95 14.06
N LYS A 84 13.26 3.64 14.15
CA LYS A 84 13.17 2.76 12.96
C LYS A 84 11.95 3.05 12.08
N LEU A 85 10.78 3.19 12.70
CA LEU A 85 9.50 3.30 12.00
C LEU A 85 9.11 4.76 11.71
N GLY A 86 9.80 5.71 12.36
CA GLY A 86 9.36 7.09 12.50
C GLY A 86 8.23 7.19 13.52
N ASP A 87 7.47 8.29 13.45
CA ASP A 87 6.34 8.49 14.36
C ASP A 87 5.38 7.27 14.34
N LEU A 88 5.27 6.63 15.50
CA LEU A 88 4.50 5.42 15.72
C LEU A 88 2.99 5.69 15.65
N SER A 89 2.54 6.94 15.84
CA SER A 89 1.14 7.32 15.75
C SER A 89 0.61 7.32 14.31
N THR A 90 1.50 7.56 13.35
CA THR A 90 1.24 7.66 11.91
C THR A 90 1.61 6.38 11.14
N THR A 91 2.40 5.48 11.73
CA THR A 91 2.80 4.23 11.08
C THR A 91 1.80 3.12 11.37
N VAL A 92 0.93 2.74 10.42
CA VAL A 92 0.22 1.43 10.39
C VAL A 92 -0.30 1.00 11.81
N VAL A 93 -0.89 2.00 12.52
CA VAL A 93 -1.46 2.07 13.91
C VAL A 93 -0.56 2.59 15.03
N GLY A 94 -1.11 3.60 15.72
CA GLY A 94 -0.70 4.08 17.02
C GLY A 94 -0.94 3.13 18.21
N LEU A 95 -0.85 3.72 19.40
CA LEU A 95 -0.73 3.02 20.68
C LEU A 95 -2.08 2.42 21.13
N GLY A 96 -2.39 1.20 20.68
CA GLY A 96 -3.47 0.36 21.21
C GLY A 96 -4.91 0.81 20.90
N GLY A 97 -5.87 0.01 21.36
CA GLY A 97 -7.31 0.28 21.24
C GLY A 97 -8.08 -0.67 20.31
N ARG A 98 -9.37 -0.38 20.13
CA ARG A 98 -10.26 -1.08 19.21
C ARG A 98 -9.94 -0.67 17.78
N LEU A 99 -9.83 -1.66 16.90
CA LEU A 99 -9.70 -1.44 15.46
C LEU A 99 -10.72 -2.29 14.72
N TYR A 100 -10.90 -1.98 13.45
CA TYR A 100 -11.67 -2.78 12.52
C TYR A 100 -10.75 -3.43 11.50
N ILE A 101 -10.89 -4.73 11.32
CA ILE A 101 -10.26 -5.46 10.22
C ILE A 101 -11.33 -5.95 9.24
N PRO A 102 -11.02 -6.06 7.95
CA PRO A 102 -11.87 -6.76 6.99
C PRO A 102 -12.12 -8.22 7.42
N ALA A 103 -13.36 -8.70 7.31
CA ALA A 103 -13.72 -10.10 7.62
C ALA A 103 -13.14 -11.11 6.62
N LYS A 104 -12.71 -10.62 5.46
CA LYS A 104 -11.87 -11.31 4.48
C LYS A 104 -10.68 -10.40 4.18
N PRO A 105 -9.51 -10.92 3.78
CA PRO A 105 -8.36 -10.11 3.42
C PRO A 105 -8.73 -8.98 2.46
N ALA A 106 -8.20 -7.77 2.70
CA ALA A 106 -8.56 -6.57 1.96
C ALA A 106 -8.43 -6.74 0.44
N CYS A 107 -7.48 -7.58 0.01
CA CYS A 107 -7.26 -7.92 -1.38
C CYS A 107 -8.40 -8.69 -2.04
N SER A 108 -9.18 -9.45 -1.27
CA SER A 108 -10.41 -10.08 -1.78
C SER A 108 -11.43 -9.03 -2.17
N TYR A 109 -11.62 -8.02 -1.33
CA TYR A 109 -12.54 -6.93 -1.61
C TYR A 109 -12.04 -6.02 -2.73
N PHE A 110 -10.74 -5.68 -2.73
CA PHE A 110 -10.13 -4.89 -3.80
C PHE A 110 -10.28 -5.56 -5.16
N ARG A 111 -10.00 -6.87 -5.26
CA ARG A 111 -10.14 -7.62 -6.52
C ARG A 111 -11.59 -7.69 -6.97
N ARG A 112 -12.54 -7.84 -6.04
CA ARG A 112 -13.98 -7.76 -6.36
C ARG A 112 -14.34 -6.39 -6.92
N LEU A 113 -13.97 -5.30 -6.24
CA LEU A 113 -14.21 -3.95 -6.71
C LEU A 113 -13.63 -3.71 -8.11
N ARG A 114 -12.40 -4.19 -8.34
CA ARG A 114 -11.75 -4.15 -9.65
C ARG A 114 -12.52 -4.94 -10.72
N SER A 115 -13.06 -6.11 -10.39
CA SER A 115 -13.88 -6.91 -11.31
C SER A 115 -15.24 -6.26 -11.59
N ASP A 116 -15.82 -5.59 -10.59
CA ASP A 116 -17.10 -4.89 -10.72
C ASP A 116 -16.97 -3.57 -11.51
N SER A 117 -15.78 -2.95 -11.45
CA SER A 117 -15.39 -1.78 -12.23
C SER A 117 -15.33 -2.12 -13.73
N ARG A 118 -16.32 -1.67 -14.49
CA ARG A 118 -16.46 -1.88 -15.95
C ARG A 118 -15.48 -1.09 -16.81
N ALA A 119 -14.54 -0.39 -16.18
CA ALA A 119 -13.53 0.38 -16.89
C ALA A 119 -12.59 -0.52 -17.71
N GLN A 120 -12.13 -0.02 -18.85
CA GLN A 120 -11.12 -0.71 -19.64
C GLN A 120 -9.76 -0.61 -18.94
N ARG A 121 -8.92 -1.64 -19.07
CA ARG A 121 -7.61 -1.69 -18.41
C ARG A 121 -6.49 -1.86 -19.42
N LEU A 122 -5.41 -1.10 -19.24
CA LEU A 122 -4.17 -1.25 -20.00
C LEU A 122 -3.00 -1.40 -19.02
N TYR A 123 -2.33 -2.54 -19.08
CA TYR A 123 -1.10 -2.79 -18.35
C TYR A 123 0.08 -2.65 -19.29
N SER A 124 0.73 -1.50 -19.24
CA SER A 124 1.91 -1.20 -20.04
C SER A 124 2.75 -0.14 -19.35
N PRO A 125 4.09 -0.30 -19.26
CA PRO A 125 4.95 0.73 -18.71
C PRO A 125 4.70 2.10 -19.36
N ILE A 126 4.52 3.12 -18.53
CA ILE A 126 4.34 4.50 -18.97
C ILE A 126 5.71 5.07 -19.33
N VAL A 127 5.85 5.52 -20.57
CA VAL A 127 7.07 6.14 -21.08
C VAL A 127 7.10 7.60 -20.71
N ARG A 128 6.01 8.30 -21.04
CA ARG A 128 5.85 9.75 -20.94
C ARG A 128 4.38 10.11 -20.82
N VAL A 129 4.11 11.19 -20.10
CA VAL A 129 2.83 11.89 -20.07
C VAL A 129 3.08 13.29 -20.63
N ASP A 130 2.37 13.67 -21.68
CA ASP A 130 2.43 15.01 -22.26
C ASP A 130 1.15 15.76 -21.88
N LEU A 131 1.29 16.72 -20.96
CA LEU A 131 0.13 17.44 -20.40
C LEU A 131 -0.44 18.47 -21.37
N GLU A 132 0.41 19.07 -22.22
CA GLU A 132 -0.01 20.03 -23.24
C GLU A 132 -0.77 19.34 -24.38
N LEU A 133 -0.23 18.22 -24.86
CA LEU A 133 -0.88 17.41 -25.91
C LEU A 133 -1.99 16.51 -25.39
N LYS A 134 -2.22 16.51 -24.07
CA LYS A 134 -3.15 15.62 -23.35
C LYS A 134 -3.00 14.17 -23.76
N GLU A 135 -1.79 13.66 -23.64
CA GLU A 135 -1.42 12.35 -24.15
C GLU A 135 -0.62 11.53 -23.14
N VAL A 136 -0.97 10.25 -23.01
CA VAL A 136 -0.16 9.26 -22.30
C VAL A 136 0.47 8.32 -23.34
N THR A 137 1.79 8.25 -23.34
CA THR A 137 2.55 7.29 -24.14
C THR A 137 3.02 6.14 -23.25
N THR A 138 2.64 4.94 -23.64
CA THR A 138 3.06 3.66 -23.04
C THR A 138 3.89 2.88 -24.06
N TYR A 139 4.53 1.78 -23.65
CA TYR A 139 5.25 0.90 -24.58
C TYR A 139 4.38 0.35 -25.72
N HIS A 140 3.08 0.16 -25.49
CA HIS A 140 2.20 -0.50 -26.46
C HIS A 140 1.15 0.43 -27.08
N ALA A 141 0.95 1.62 -26.53
CA ALA A 141 -0.11 2.51 -26.97
C ALA A 141 0.20 3.99 -26.72
N LYS A 142 -0.35 4.83 -27.59
CA LYS A 142 -0.47 6.27 -27.44
C LYS A 142 -1.93 6.62 -27.24
N ILE A 143 -2.24 7.23 -26.09
CA ILE A 143 -3.60 7.48 -25.61
C ILE A 143 -3.80 8.99 -25.49
N ARG A 144 -4.80 9.54 -26.17
CA ARG A 144 -5.27 10.91 -25.94
C ARG A 144 -6.41 10.91 -24.93
N PHE A 145 -6.42 11.92 -24.06
CA PHE A 145 -7.41 12.08 -23.01
C PHE A 145 -8.00 13.49 -22.97
N SER A 146 -9.22 13.62 -22.44
CA SER A 146 -9.80 14.92 -22.09
C SER A 146 -9.54 15.27 -20.62
N GLU A 147 -9.67 14.25 -19.76
CA GLU A 147 -9.49 14.31 -18.31
C GLU A 147 -8.42 13.30 -17.86
N LEU A 148 -7.55 13.71 -16.93
CA LEU A 148 -6.52 12.85 -16.36
C LEU A 148 -6.64 12.81 -14.84
N VAL A 149 -6.78 11.60 -14.30
CA VAL A 149 -6.74 11.34 -12.86
C VAL A 149 -5.45 10.60 -12.54
N ASN A 150 -4.58 11.20 -11.74
CA ASN A 150 -3.35 10.58 -11.29
C ASN A 150 -3.54 9.91 -9.93
N THR A 151 -3.40 8.59 -9.90
CA THR A 151 -3.31 7.78 -8.68
C THR A 151 -1.97 7.07 -8.54
N LEU A 152 -1.05 7.28 -9.50
CA LEU A 152 0.33 6.82 -9.40
C LEU A 152 1.08 7.64 -8.36
N PRO A 153 2.20 7.12 -7.82
CA PRO A 153 3.07 7.88 -6.93
C PRO A 153 3.45 9.22 -7.56
N LEU A 154 3.10 10.34 -6.91
CA LEU A 154 3.26 11.70 -7.44
C LEU A 154 4.68 11.95 -7.96
N HIS A 155 5.70 11.57 -7.20
CA HIS A 155 7.10 11.65 -7.64
C HIS A 155 7.34 10.91 -8.96
N TYR A 156 6.77 9.73 -9.15
CA TYR A 156 6.91 9.00 -10.43
C TYR A 156 6.18 9.73 -11.57
N PHE A 157 4.97 10.22 -11.31
CA PHE A 157 4.18 10.94 -12.31
C PHE A 157 4.88 12.21 -12.80
N LEU A 158 5.44 13.01 -11.89
CA LEU A 158 6.17 14.25 -12.22
C LEU A 158 7.38 13.99 -13.14
N LEU A 159 8.13 12.92 -12.89
CA LEU A 159 9.23 12.50 -13.76
C LEU A 159 8.75 12.11 -15.17
N LYS A 160 7.53 11.56 -15.26
CA LYS A 160 6.96 11.14 -16.54
C LYS A 160 6.32 12.28 -17.30
N SER A 161 5.92 13.34 -16.60
CA SER A 161 5.31 14.54 -17.17
C SER A 161 6.30 15.63 -17.56
N GLY A 162 7.61 15.41 -17.38
CA GLY A 162 8.63 16.44 -17.63
C GLY A 162 8.62 17.59 -16.61
N LEU A 163 8.10 17.33 -15.41
CA LEU A 163 8.05 18.27 -14.28
C LEU A 163 8.96 17.81 -13.15
N GLU A 164 10.12 17.22 -13.48
CA GLU A 164 11.04 16.62 -12.50
C GLU A 164 11.52 17.60 -11.42
N SER A 165 11.63 18.90 -11.72
CA SER A 165 12.03 19.92 -10.75
C SER A 165 11.02 20.08 -9.61
N LEU A 166 9.75 19.72 -9.81
CA LEU A 166 8.73 19.71 -8.75
C LEU A 166 8.77 18.44 -7.90
N ALA A 167 9.49 17.42 -8.32
CA ALA A 167 9.76 16.25 -7.52
C ALA A 167 10.91 16.49 -6.51
N GLU A 168 11.68 17.58 -6.67
CA GLU A 168 12.71 17.99 -5.73
C GLU A 168 12.08 18.27 -4.35
N GLY A 169 12.54 17.54 -3.33
CA GLY A 169 12.01 17.63 -1.97
C GLY A 169 10.89 16.63 -1.65
N LEU A 170 10.33 15.93 -2.65
CA LEU A 170 9.42 14.81 -2.40
C LEU A 170 10.22 13.54 -2.11
N GLY A 171 10.29 13.19 -0.82
CA GLY A 171 11.01 12.02 -0.34
C GLY A 171 10.07 10.85 -0.07
N TYR A 172 10.65 9.65 0.03
CA TYR A 172 9.96 8.49 0.57
C TYR A 172 10.94 7.54 1.27
N SER A 173 10.41 6.76 2.22
CA SER A 173 11.06 5.59 2.80
C SER A 173 10.42 4.32 2.25
N SER A 174 11.22 3.27 2.11
CA SER A 174 10.75 1.95 1.69
C SER A 174 10.70 1.00 2.88
N ALA A 175 9.99 -0.12 2.72
CA ALA A 175 10.00 -1.20 3.70
C ALA A 175 10.07 -2.55 3.00
N HIS A 176 10.67 -3.52 3.69
CA HIS A 176 10.49 -4.94 3.40
C HIS A 176 9.39 -5.47 4.32
N VAL A 177 8.43 -6.17 3.72
CA VAL A 177 7.35 -6.82 4.45
C VAL A 177 7.46 -8.32 4.21
N LEU A 178 7.72 -9.05 5.29
CA LEU A 178 7.74 -10.50 5.28
C LEU A 178 6.41 -11.01 5.84
N THR A 179 5.63 -11.68 4.99
CA THR A 179 4.43 -12.40 5.38
C THR A 179 4.79 -13.85 5.71
N LEU A 180 4.36 -14.34 6.87
CA LEU A 180 4.57 -15.71 7.32
C LEU A 180 3.26 -16.36 7.77
N VAL A 181 3.08 -17.64 7.45
CA VAL A 181 2.03 -18.47 8.04
C VAL A 181 2.70 -19.51 8.94
N ALA A 182 2.36 -19.48 10.23
CA ALA A 182 2.95 -20.36 11.24
C ALA A 182 1.90 -21.32 11.83
N GLU A 183 2.31 -22.56 12.07
CA GLU A 183 1.53 -23.54 12.83
C GLU A 183 1.61 -23.20 14.31
N SER A 184 0.72 -22.34 14.76
CA SER A 184 0.57 -22.00 16.17
C SER A 184 -0.88 -21.66 16.45
N PRO A 185 -1.34 -21.74 17.72
CA PRO A 185 -2.71 -21.41 18.07
C PRO A 185 -3.10 -20.04 17.53
N LEU A 186 -4.34 -19.90 17.05
CA LEU A 186 -4.90 -18.58 16.71
C LEU A 186 -4.73 -17.68 17.93
N ARG A 187 -3.98 -16.60 17.76
CA ARG A 187 -3.86 -15.56 18.78
C ARG A 187 -4.78 -14.40 18.42
N SER A 188 -5.23 -13.69 19.46
CA SER A 188 -5.82 -12.38 19.28
C SER A 188 -4.88 -11.47 18.50
N PHE A 189 -5.48 -10.48 17.83
CA PHE A 189 -4.72 -9.51 17.05
C PHE A 189 -3.68 -8.81 17.93
N SER A 190 -2.41 -8.85 17.52
CA SER A 190 -1.32 -8.26 18.27
C SER A 190 -0.35 -7.48 17.39
N LYS A 191 0.23 -6.44 18.02
CA LYS A 191 1.33 -5.65 17.47
C LYS A 191 2.50 -5.68 18.43
N LEU A 192 3.68 -5.96 17.89
CA LEU A 192 4.93 -5.94 18.60
C LEU A 192 5.88 -4.95 17.93
N PHE A 193 6.23 -3.89 18.63
CA PHE A 193 7.28 -2.97 18.22
C PHE A 193 8.65 -3.48 18.70
N VAL A 194 9.65 -3.43 17.83
CA VAL A 194 10.98 -4.03 18.07
C VAL A 194 12.04 -2.94 18.20
N GLY A 195 12.32 -2.56 19.46
CA GLY A 195 13.29 -1.56 19.88
C GLY A 195 14.68 -2.09 20.20
N HIS A 196 14.97 -3.37 19.96
CA HIS A 196 16.32 -3.91 20.15
C HIS A 196 17.31 -3.36 19.11
N ARG A 197 18.46 -2.88 19.59
CA ARG A 197 19.61 -2.55 18.73
C ARG A 197 20.11 -3.83 18.04
N GLY A 198 20.46 -3.74 16.76
CA GLY A 198 20.90 -4.88 15.94
C GLY A 198 19.78 -5.71 15.31
N TYR A 199 18.51 -5.42 15.61
CA TYR A 199 17.36 -5.99 14.89
C TYR A 199 16.95 -5.06 13.75
N LEU A 200 16.71 -5.62 12.58
CA LEU A 200 16.22 -4.92 11.40
C LEU A 200 14.70 -4.72 11.46
N THR A 201 13.99 -5.73 11.98
CA THR A 201 12.54 -5.67 12.15
C THR A 201 12.18 -4.47 13.03
N GLY A 202 11.23 -3.66 12.56
CA GLY A 202 10.67 -2.54 13.32
C GLY A 202 9.35 -2.91 14.01
N CYS A 203 8.49 -3.65 13.31
CA CYS A 203 7.18 -4.05 13.80
C CYS A 203 6.82 -5.47 13.36
N VAL A 204 6.12 -6.21 14.21
CA VAL A 204 5.45 -7.45 13.85
C VAL A 204 3.96 -7.33 14.16
N ILE A 205 3.13 -7.61 13.17
CA ILE A 205 1.68 -7.70 13.34
C ILE A 205 1.30 -9.16 13.19
N SER A 206 0.49 -9.70 14.12
CA SER A 206 0.03 -11.09 14.03
C SER A 206 -1.42 -11.25 14.44
N TYR A 207 -2.14 -12.11 13.74
CA TYR A 207 -3.53 -12.44 14.04
C TYR A 207 -3.88 -13.81 13.46
N GLY A 208 -4.99 -14.38 13.93
CA GLY A 208 -5.57 -15.59 13.35
C GLY A 208 -6.31 -15.28 12.05
N GLU A 209 -6.05 -16.08 11.02
CA GLU A 209 -6.65 -15.97 9.69
C GLU A 209 -7.05 -17.37 9.21
N GLU A 210 -8.35 -17.67 9.18
CA GLU A 210 -8.85 -18.96 8.69
C GLU A 210 -8.91 -18.96 7.15
N PRO A 211 -8.46 -20.02 6.46
CA PRO A 211 -8.01 -21.32 6.97
C PRO A 211 -6.48 -21.43 7.17
N LEU A 212 -5.76 -20.31 7.16
CA LEU A 212 -4.29 -20.29 7.16
C LEU A 212 -3.69 -20.63 8.52
N GLY A 213 -4.39 -20.30 9.61
CA GLY A 213 -3.88 -20.38 10.97
C GLY A 213 -3.35 -19.02 11.43
N ARG A 214 -2.13 -18.94 11.97
CA ARG A 214 -1.55 -17.65 12.41
C ARG A 214 -0.82 -16.97 11.26
N LEU A 215 -1.30 -15.79 10.88
CA LEU A 215 -0.67 -14.92 9.90
C LEU A 215 0.20 -13.87 10.61
N LEU A 216 1.42 -13.68 10.12
CA LEU A 216 2.37 -12.70 10.64
C LEU A 216 2.88 -11.80 9.54
N TYR A 217 2.98 -10.51 9.83
CA TYR A 217 3.61 -9.50 9.00
C TYR A 217 4.78 -8.90 9.78
N ALA A 218 6.01 -9.18 9.37
CA ALA A 218 7.19 -8.51 9.89
C ALA A 218 7.59 -7.37 8.96
N ILE A 219 7.57 -6.14 9.48
CA ILE A 219 7.85 -4.91 8.74
C ILE A 219 9.25 -4.44 9.12
N THR A 220 10.10 -4.35 8.11
CA THR A 220 11.49 -3.92 8.21
C THR A 220 11.67 -2.64 7.40
N PRO A 221 11.72 -1.46 8.05
CA PRO A 221 12.03 -0.20 7.37
C PRO A 221 13.38 -0.28 6.66
N LEU A 222 13.44 0.21 5.43
CA LEU A 222 14.65 0.24 4.63
C LEU A 222 15.11 1.68 4.48
N SER A 223 16.33 1.95 4.93
CA SER A 223 17.06 3.12 4.47
C SER A 223 17.43 2.93 2.99
N LYS A 224 17.45 4.04 2.22
CA LYS A 224 17.68 4.01 0.77
C LYS A 224 18.91 3.15 0.43
N GLY A 225 18.72 2.17 -0.47
CA GLY A 225 19.82 1.41 -1.08
C GLY A 225 20.15 0.03 -0.49
N VAL A 226 19.38 -0.49 0.48
CA VAL A 226 19.71 -1.76 1.15
C VAL A 226 18.61 -2.82 0.97
N LEU A 227 18.51 -3.41 -0.21
CA LEU A 227 17.91 -4.74 -0.37
C LEU A 227 19.04 -5.77 -0.27
N LYS A 228 19.25 -6.33 0.92
CA LYS A 228 20.20 -7.44 1.10
C LYS A 228 19.52 -8.73 0.69
N GLU A 229 20.20 -9.56 -0.10
CA GLU A 229 19.69 -10.86 -0.58
C GLU A 229 19.19 -11.77 0.57
N ASP A 230 19.78 -11.64 1.77
CA ASP A 230 19.41 -12.45 2.95
C ASP A 230 18.39 -11.82 3.90
N LEU A 231 17.70 -10.74 3.51
CA LEU A 231 16.86 -9.99 4.45
C LEU A 231 15.76 -10.86 5.07
N ALA A 232 15.11 -11.70 4.27
CA ALA A 232 14.07 -12.61 4.74
C ALA A 232 14.62 -13.61 5.79
N ALA A 233 15.77 -14.23 5.53
CA ALA A 233 16.39 -15.18 6.45
C ALA A 233 16.80 -14.51 7.78
N LYS A 234 17.33 -13.28 7.71
CA LYS A 234 17.67 -12.47 8.89
C LYS A 234 16.45 -12.13 9.73
N VAL A 235 15.37 -11.67 9.10
CA VAL A 235 14.09 -11.38 9.77
C VAL A 235 13.51 -12.64 10.41
N VAL A 236 13.50 -13.78 9.72
CA VAL A 236 13.05 -15.06 10.32
C VAL A 236 13.90 -15.41 11.56
N GLY A 237 15.21 -15.24 11.50
CA GLY A 237 16.11 -15.44 12.63
C GLY A 237 15.80 -14.52 13.82
N GLU A 238 15.51 -13.24 13.53
CA GLU A 238 15.04 -12.27 14.54
C GLU A 238 13.72 -12.70 15.19
N LEU A 239 12.72 -13.10 14.39
CA LEU A 239 11.43 -13.56 14.89
C LEU A 239 11.54 -14.79 15.80
N LYS A 240 12.47 -15.71 15.49
CA LYS A 240 12.76 -16.88 16.34
C LYS A 240 13.42 -16.45 17.67
N ARG A 241 14.38 -15.53 17.64
CA ARG A 241 15.03 -15.01 18.86
C ARG A 241 14.06 -14.24 19.76
N LEU A 242 13.13 -13.48 19.17
CA LEU A 242 12.03 -12.80 19.87
C LEU A 242 10.93 -13.78 20.33
N LYS A 243 11.05 -15.08 20.05
CA LYS A 243 10.04 -16.11 20.36
C LYS A 243 8.65 -15.81 19.79
N VAL A 244 8.58 -14.99 18.74
CA VAL A 244 7.34 -14.68 18.02
C VAL A 244 6.90 -15.88 17.18
N VAL A 245 7.89 -16.56 16.58
CA VAL A 245 7.73 -17.80 15.84
C VAL A 245 8.49 -18.90 16.56
N SER A 246 7.76 -19.84 17.17
CA SER A 246 8.31 -20.99 17.88
C SER A 246 8.09 -22.32 17.16
N GLY A 247 7.18 -22.37 16.19
CA GLY A 247 6.83 -23.56 15.40
C GLY A 247 7.34 -23.52 13.95
N PRO A 248 7.01 -24.53 13.14
CA PRO A 248 7.33 -24.54 11.72
C PRO A 248 6.59 -23.42 10.98
N VAL A 249 7.29 -22.83 10.02
CA VAL A 249 6.73 -21.84 9.09
C VAL A 249 6.29 -22.60 7.85
N ARG A 250 4.98 -22.64 7.59
CA ARG A 250 4.41 -23.33 6.41
C ARG A 250 4.68 -22.57 5.12
N LEU A 251 4.76 -21.25 5.24
CA LEU A 251 4.78 -20.35 4.10
C LEU A 251 5.49 -19.07 4.49
N LEU A 252 6.34 -18.57 3.59
CA LEU A 252 6.90 -17.24 3.68
C LEU A 252 6.82 -16.54 2.33
N ARG A 253 6.54 -15.23 2.34
CA ARG A 253 6.55 -14.40 1.15
C ARG A 253 7.12 -13.03 1.49
N SER A 254 8.08 -12.58 0.69
CA SER A 254 8.74 -11.28 0.84
C SER A 254 8.18 -10.27 -0.16
N PHE A 255 7.94 -9.06 0.32
CA PHE A 255 7.53 -7.92 -0.49
C PHE A 255 8.44 -6.73 -0.25
N TYR A 256 8.77 -6.01 -1.32
CA TYR A 256 9.41 -4.70 -1.24
C TYR A 256 8.35 -3.63 -1.50
N VAL A 257 8.05 -2.85 -0.48
CA VAL A 257 7.11 -1.73 -0.54
C VAL A 257 7.93 -0.46 -0.74
N LYS A 258 8.03 -0.01 -1.99
CA LYS A 258 8.86 1.14 -2.36
C LYS A 258 8.41 2.42 -1.66
N TYR A 259 7.11 2.70 -1.69
CA TYR A 259 6.49 3.91 -1.18
C TYR A 259 5.82 3.65 0.18
N PHE A 260 6.61 3.19 1.15
CA PHE A 260 6.09 2.84 2.48
C PHE A 260 5.72 4.08 3.29
N ARG A 261 6.51 5.15 3.24
CA ARG A 261 6.20 6.44 3.89
C ARG A 261 6.61 7.61 3.02
N PHE A 262 5.82 8.66 2.92
CA PHE A 262 6.16 9.89 2.20
C PHE A 262 6.79 10.95 3.11
N HIS A 263 7.60 11.80 2.48
CA HIS A 263 8.20 12.98 3.06
C HIS A 263 8.09 14.14 2.07
N GLY A 264 8.17 15.37 2.58
CA GLY A 264 8.08 16.59 1.77
C GLY A 264 6.66 17.11 1.61
N ASP A 265 6.56 18.36 1.15
CA ASP A 265 5.30 19.07 0.96
C ASP A 265 4.88 19.04 -0.53
N PRO A 266 3.78 18.37 -0.89
CA PRO A 266 3.36 18.24 -2.29
C PRO A 266 2.59 19.45 -2.83
N ARG A 267 2.27 20.47 -2.02
CA ARG A 267 1.36 21.56 -2.42
C ARG A 267 1.72 22.22 -3.74
N ARG A 268 2.99 22.62 -3.91
CA ARG A 268 3.46 23.25 -5.15
C ARG A 268 3.28 22.35 -6.37
N ALA A 269 3.58 21.05 -6.25
CA ALA A 269 3.42 20.10 -7.34
C ALA A 269 1.94 19.90 -7.69
N LEU A 270 1.08 19.75 -6.68
CA LEU A 270 -0.37 19.59 -6.87
C LEU A 270 -1.01 20.84 -7.49
N GLU A 271 -0.59 22.04 -7.08
CA GLU A 271 -1.04 23.31 -7.65
C GLU A 271 -0.64 23.44 -9.12
N GLU A 272 0.58 23.05 -9.49
CA GLU A 272 1.01 23.07 -10.89
C GLU A 272 0.20 22.09 -11.74
N LEU A 273 0.02 20.86 -11.27
CA LEU A 273 -0.75 19.84 -11.98
C LEU A 273 -2.21 20.23 -12.20
N ARG A 274 -2.83 20.99 -11.29
CA ARG A 274 -4.18 21.52 -11.47
C ARG A 274 -4.28 22.50 -12.65
N LYS A 275 -3.24 23.26 -12.96
CA LYS A 275 -3.23 24.16 -14.13
C LYS A 275 -3.35 23.39 -15.44
N TYR A 276 -2.85 22.16 -15.46
CA TYR A 276 -2.98 21.22 -16.57
C TYR A 276 -4.29 20.40 -16.55
N GLY A 277 -5.17 20.65 -15.56
CA GLY A 277 -6.41 19.89 -15.38
C GLY A 277 -6.19 18.45 -14.89
N VAL A 278 -5.06 18.17 -14.22
CA VAL A 278 -4.79 16.85 -13.64
C VAL A 278 -5.35 16.78 -12.22
N LEU A 279 -6.20 15.78 -11.97
CA LEU A 279 -6.71 15.46 -10.65
C LEU A 279 -5.81 14.41 -9.98
N SER A 280 -5.00 14.84 -9.02
CA SER A 280 -4.09 13.96 -8.27
C SER A 280 -4.72 13.53 -6.95
N VAL A 281 -5.10 12.26 -6.84
CA VAL A 281 -5.94 11.73 -5.74
C VAL A 281 -5.44 10.39 -5.20
N GLY A 282 -5.96 10.01 -4.04
CA GLY A 282 -5.52 8.84 -3.29
C GLY A 282 -4.14 9.03 -2.67
N ARG A 283 -3.74 8.08 -1.81
CA ARG A 283 -2.47 8.11 -1.06
C ARG A 283 -1.26 8.46 -1.92
N TYR A 284 -1.13 7.82 -3.08
CA TYR A 284 0.00 7.97 -3.98
C TYR A 284 -0.07 9.23 -4.86
N GLY A 285 -1.24 9.53 -5.42
CA GLY A 285 -1.42 10.68 -6.29
C GLY A 285 -1.34 12.01 -5.53
N SER A 286 -1.92 12.08 -4.34
CA SER A 286 -1.86 13.27 -3.48
C SER A 286 -0.59 13.35 -2.63
N TRP A 287 0.25 12.30 -2.66
CA TRP A 287 1.49 12.21 -1.87
C TRP A 287 1.27 12.49 -0.38
N SER A 288 0.23 11.88 0.19
CA SER A 288 -0.21 12.11 1.57
C SER A 288 -0.49 10.79 2.26
N GLU A 289 -0.18 10.68 3.56
CA GLU A 289 -0.51 9.50 4.36
C GLU A 289 -2.01 9.48 4.69
N LEU A 290 -2.80 8.96 3.74
CA LEU A 290 -4.24 8.83 3.86
C LEU A 290 -4.62 7.43 4.34
N ASP A 291 -5.57 7.35 5.26
CA ASP A 291 -6.26 6.10 5.54
C ASP A 291 -7.30 5.78 4.47
N LEU A 292 -7.82 4.54 4.50
CA LEU A 292 -8.78 4.10 3.49
C LEU A 292 -10.09 4.87 3.52
N CYS A 293 -10.55 5.31 4.70
CA CYS A 293 -11.82 6.02 4.78
C CYS A 293 -11.70 7.42 4.17
N THR A 294 -10.60 8.13 4.42
CA THR A 294 -10.27 9.41 3.77
C THR A 294 -10.20 9.27 2.26
N ILE A 295 -9.65 8.16 1.75
CA ILE A 295 -9.60 7.87 0.30
C ILE A 295 -11.01 7.66 -0.28
N CYS A 296 -11.94 7.08 0.49
CA CYS A 296 -13.30 6.83 0.03
C CYS A 296 -14.19 8.08 0.00
N GLU A 297 -13.84 9.09 0.79
CA GLU A 297 -14.54 10.38 0.85
C GLU A 297 -13.96 11.41 -0.14
N ALA A 298 -12.81 11.11 -0.76
CA ALA A 298 -12.16 12.00 -1.72
C ALA A 298 -12.88 11.95 -3.08
N PRO A 299 -13.36 13.10 -3.60
CA PRO A 299 -14.00 13.20 -4.92
C PRO A 299 -13.03 13.04 -6.10
#